data_AF-A0A970T747-F1
#
_entry.id   AF-A0A970T747-F1
#
_cell.length_a   1.000
_cell.length_b   1.000
_cell.length_c   1.000
_cell.angle_alpha   90.00
_cell.angle_beta   90.00
_cell.angle_gamma   90.00
#
_symmetry.space_group_name_H-M   'P 1'
#
loop_
_entity.id
_entity.type
_entity.pdbx_description
1 polymer ?
#
loop_
_entity_poly.entity_id
_entity_poly.type
_entity_poly.pdbx_seq_one_letter_code
_entity_poly.pdbx_strand_id
1 'polypeptide(L)'
;MQQDVNPQLLLAHNFLHYTNQNIFLTGKAGTGKTTFLKTLKNNSPKRMVVVAPTGVAAINAGGVTIHSFFQLPFSPHIPVT
;
A
#
# COMPACT_ATOMS: atom_id res chain seq x y z
N MET A 1 14.10 -3.84 23.28
CA MET A 1 13.59 -2.58 22.70
C MET A 1 12.09 -2.77 22.47
N GLN A 2 11.26 -2.31 23.41
CA GLN A 2 9.81 -2.30 23.22
C GLN A 2 9.51 -1.36 22.06
N GLN A 3 9.10 -1.90 20.92
CA GLN A 3 8.43 -1.09 19.91
C GLN A 3 7.09 -0.71 20.52
N ASP A 4 6.86 0.59 20.76
CA ASP A 4 5.53 1.10 21.08
C ASP A 4 4.59 0.68 19.94
N VAL A 5 3.79 -0.36 20.21
CA VAL A 5 2.91 -0.94 19.21
C VAL A 5 1.80 0.06 18.96
N ASN A 6 1.82 0.71 17.80
CA ASN A 6 0.74 1.58 17.36
C ASN A 6 -0.54 0.73 17.19
N PRO A 7 -1.57 0.91 18.03
CA PRO A 7 -2.74 0.03 18.02
C PRO A 7 -3.55 0.16 16.72
N GLN A 8 -3.53 1.32 16.07
CA GLN A 8 -4.21 1.51 14.79
C GLN A 8 -3.53 0.74 13.65
N LEU A 9 -2.19 0.67 13.64
CA LEU A 9 -1.45 -0.13 12.66
C LEU A 9 -1.61 -1.64 12.92
N LEU A 10 -1.69 -2.04 14.19
CA LEU A 10 -1.99 -3.43 14.55
C LEU A 10 -3.39 -3.84 14.08
N LEU A 11 -4.38 -2.97 14.27
CA LEU A 11 -5.74 -3.18 13.76
C LEU A 11 -5.74 -3.34 12.24
N ALA A 12 -5.07 -2.44 11.52
CA ALA A 12 -4.94 -2.52 10.06
C ALA A 12 -4.26 -3.81 9.60
N HIS A 13 -3.20 -4.25 10.29
CA HIS A 13 -2.53 -5.51 10.02
C HIS A 13 -3.49 -6.71 10.17
N ASN A 14 -4.25 -6.76 11.27
CA ASN A 14 -5.19 -7.84 11.54
C ASN A 14 -6.33 -7.87 10.52
N PHE A 15 -6.87 -6.72 10.12
CA PHE A 15 -7.85 -6.62 9.04
C PHE A 15 -7.31 -7.21 7.73
N LEU A 16 -6.09 -6.82 7.34
CA LEU A 16 -5.47 -7.33 6.12
C LEU A 16 -5.15 -8.82 6.18
N HIS A 17 -4.80 -9.35 7.36
CA HIS A 17 -4.41 -10.75 7.52
C HIS A 17 -5.63 -11.69 7.57
N TYR A 18 -6.59 -11.37 8.43
CA TYR A 18 -7.71 -12.27 8.76
C TYR A 18 -8.99 -12.01 7.97
N THR A 19 -9.05 -10.95 7.17
CA THR A 19 -10.21 -10.63 6.34
C THR A 19 -9.84 -10.44 4.87
N ASN A 20 -10.86 -10.35 4.03
CA ASN A 20 -10.76 -9.97 2.61
C ASN A 20 -11.38 -8.59 2.35
N GLN A 21 -11.38 -7.71 3.36
CA GLN A 21 -11.94 -6.37 3.26
C GLN A 21 -10.88 -5.36 2.80
N ASN A 22 -11.34 -4.33 2.08
CA ASN A 22 -10.50 -3.22 1.66
C ASN A 22 -10.35 -2.23 2.82
N ILE A 23 -9.14 -1.67 3.00
CA ILE A 23 -8.88 -0.64 4.01
C ILE A 23 -8.32 0.62 3.36
N PHE A 24 -8.72 1.78 3.88
CA PHE A 24 -8.10 3.06 3.55
C PHE A 24 -7.32 3.58 4.76
N LEU A 25 -5.99 3.48 4.70
CA LEU A 25 -5.09 3.91 5.77
C LEU A 25 -4.54 5.31 5.50
N THR A 26 -4.99 6.28 6.30
CA THR A 26 -4.53 7.69 6.23
C THR A 26 -3.82 8.11 7.52
N GLY A 27 -3.15 9.26 7.48
CA GLY A 27 -2.47 9.85 8.64
C GLY A 27 -1.47 10.93 8.24
N LYS A 28 -1.07 11.78 9.18
CA LYS A 28 -0.09 12.87 8.98
C LYS A 28 1.28 12.35 8.53
N ALA A 29 2.15 13.24 8.03
CA ALA A 29 3.54 12.89 7.75
C ALA A 29 4.23 12.35 9.02
N GLY A 30 5.14 11.38 8.86
CA GLY A 30 5.87 10.79 9.99
C GLY A 30 5.11 9.73 10.81
N THR A 31 3.86 9.40 10.50
CA THR A 31 3.06 8.43 11.28
C THR A 31 3.34 6.95 10.96
N GLY A 32 4.48 6.62 10.35
CA GLY A 32 4.89 5.22 10.11
C GLY A 32 4.19 4.47 8.98
N LYS A 33 3.37 5.11 8.14
CA LYS A 33 2.64 4.45 7.03
C LYS A 33 3.54 3.70 6.04
N THR A 34 4.65 4.32 5.62
CA THR A 34 5.60 3.68 4.69
C THR A 34 6.31 2.51 5.35
N THR A 35 6.62 2.62 6.65
CA THR A 35 7.20 1.52 7.44
C THR A 35 6.22 0.36 7.53
N PHE A 36 4.95 0.63 7.84
CA PHE A 36 3.89 -0.37 7.86
C PHE A 36 3.77 -1.12 6.53
N LEU A 37 3.78 -0.40 5.40
CA LEU A 37 3.68 -1.01 4.07
C LEU A 37 4.88 -1.93 3.76
N LYS A 38 6.10 -1.54 4.15
CA LYS A 38 7.30 -2.38 4.01
C LYS A 38 7.22 -3.66 4.86
N THR A 39 6.81 -3.53 6.12
CA THR A 39 6.63 -4.68 7.02
C THR A 39 5.55 -5.63 6.51
N LEU A 40 4.43 -5.08 6.02
CA LEU A 40 3.35 -5.87 5.43
C LEU A 40 3.84 -6.66 4.20
N LYS A 41 4.65 -6.03 3.34
CA LYS A 41 5.24 -6.68 2.16
C LYS A 41 6.15 -7.85 2.51
N ASN A 42 6.94 -7.72 3.57
CA ASN A 42 7.91 -8.75 3.96
C ASN A 42 7.28 -9.91 4.74
N ASN A 43 6.22 -9.64 5.51
CA ASN A 43 5.69 -10.60 6.48
C ASN A 43 4.33 -11.19 6.08
N SER A 44 3.65 -10.63 5.08
CA SER A 44 2.35 -11.14 4.65
C SER A 44 2.52 -12.43 3.83
N PRO A 45 1.72 -13.48 4.12
CA PRO A 45 1.69 -14.69 3.29
C PRO A 45 0.95 -14.48 1.96
N LYS A 46 0.27 -13.34 1.78
CA LYS A 46 -0.52 -13.04 0.58
C LYS A 46 0.39 -12.55 -0.54
N ARG A 47 0.23 -13.11 -1.75
CA ARG A 47 0.86 -12.55 -2.96
C ARG A 47 0.38 -11.12 -3.16
N MET A 48 1.31 -10.17 -3.20
CA MET A 48 0.97 -8.76 -3.26
C MET A 48 1.84 -7.98 -4.23
N VAL A 49 1.25 -6.96 -4.82
CA VAL A 49 1.92 -5.96 -5.65
C VAL A 49 1.71 -4.60 -4.99
N VAL A 50 2.77 -3.80 -4.95
CA VAL A 50 2.70 -2.41 -4.49
C VAL A 50 2.67 -1.51 -5.71
N VAL A 51 1.61 -0.71 -5.83
CA VAL A 51 1.45 0.29 -6.90
C VAL A 51 1.35 1.69 -6.32
N ALA A 52 1.86 2.68 -7.05
CA ALA A 52 1.77 4.09 -6.70
C ALA A 52 1.48 4.97 -7.93
N PRO A 53 0.93 6.19 -7.75
CA PRO A 53 0.58 7.06 -8.88
C PRO A 53 1.79 7.70 -9.59
N THR A 54 2.91 7.91 -8.88
CA THR A 54 4.12 8.54 -9.42
C THR A 54 5.35 7.64 -9.29
N GLY A 55 6.34 7.84 -10.16
CA GLY A 55 7.58 7.04 -10.17
C GLY A 55 8.36 7.12 -8.85
N VAL A 56 8.54 8.33 -8.29
CA VAL A 56 9.25 8.53 -7.02
C VAL A 56 8.54 7.80 -5.86
N ALA A 57 7.21 7.85 -5.80
CA ALA A 57 6.45 7.13 -4.78
C ALA A 57 6.55 5.60 -4.94
N ALA A 58 6.51 5.11 -6.18
CA ALA A 58 6.69 3.70 -6.49
C ALA A 58 8.06 3.19 -6.03
N ILE A 59 9.14 3.91 -6.35
CA ILE A 59 10.51 3.59 -5.93
C ILE A 59 10.61 3.57 -4.41
N ASN A 60 10.11 4.60 -3.73
CA ASN A 60 10.19 4.69 -2.26
C ASN A 60 9.41 3.57 -1.54
N ALA A 61 8.33 3.08 -2.16
CA ALA A 61 7.53 1.96 -1.66
C ALA A 61 8.04 0.58 -2.13
N GLY A 62 9.07 0.52 -2.97
CA GLY A 62 9.58 -0.72 -3.56
C GLY A 62 8.57 -1.41 -4.48
N GLY A 63 7.85 -0.61 -5.27
CA GLY A 63 6.79 -1.04 -6.18
C GLY A 63 6.95 -0.46 -7.59
N VAL A 64 5.85 -0.44 -8.33
CA VAL A 64 5.77 0.07 -9.71
C VAL A 64 4.65 1.11 -9.83
N THR A 65 4.56 1.82 -10.95
CA THR A 65 3.46 2.76 -11.13
C THR A 65 2.17 2.03 -11.52
N ILE A 66 1.02 2.64 -11.21
CA ILE A 66 -0.29 2.13 -11.65
C ILE A 66 -0.31 2.00 -13.18
N HIS A 67 0.23 3.00 -13.89
CA HIS A 67 0.33 3.00 -15.36
C HIS A 67 1.15 1.82 -15.88
N SER A 68 2.36 1.60 -15.36
CA SER A 68 3.24 0.55 -15.85
C SER A 68 2.78 -0.85 -15.46
N PHE A 69 2.11 -1.02 -14.32
CA PHE A 69 1.61 -2.33 -13.90
C PHE A 69 0.41 -2.77 -14.73
N PHE A 70 -0.57 -1.89 -14.91
CA PHE A 70 -1.81 -2.20 -15.64
C PHE A 70 -1.74 -1.87 -17.14
N GLN A 71 -0.59 -1.42 -17.65
CA GLN A 71 -0.39 -0.99 -19.04
C GLN A 71 -1.39 0.10 -19.46
N LEU A 72 -1.71 1.02 -18.53
CA LEU A 72 -2.66 2.10 -18.80
C LEU A 72 -1.97 3.26 -19.53
N PRO A 73 -2.64 3.87 -20.53
CA PRO A 73 -2.14 5.08 -21.15
C PRO A 73 -2.17 6.25 -20.16
N PHE A 74 -1.33 7.26 -20.39
CA PHE A 74 -1.37 8.50 -19.61
C PHE A 74 -2.53 9.42 -19.99
N SER A 75 -3.19 9.16 -21.13
CA SER A 75 -4.40 9.86 -21.53
C SER A 75 -5.62 9.37 -20.73
N PRO A 76 -6.63 10.24 -20.49
CA PRO A 76 -7.87 9.83 -19.87
C PRO A 76 -8.49 8.62 -20.58
N HIS A 77 -8.85 7.60 -19.81
CA HIS A 77 -9.61 6.47 -20.33
C HIS A 77 -11.10 6.82 -20.34
N ILE A 78 -11.65 7.06 -21.53
CA ILE A 78 -13.08 7.36 -21.69
C ILE A 78 -13.84 6.03 -21.66
N PRO A 79 -14.79 5.83 -20.72
CA PRO A 79 -15.64 4.64 -20.74
C PRO A 79 -16.45 4.63 -22.03
N VAL A 80 -16.35 3.54 -22.78
CA VAL A 80 -17.31 3.27 -23.85
C VAL A 80 -18.53 2.62 -23.19
N THR A 81 -19.69 3.25 -23.38
CA THR A 81 -21.00 2.71 -23.00
C THR A 81 -21.46 1.65 -23.99
#